data_AF-A0A7X2KYY1-F1
#
_entry.id   AF-A0A7X2KYY1-F1
#
_cell.length_a   1.000
_cell.length_b   1.000
_cell.length_c   1.000
_cell.angle_alpha   90.00
_cell.angle_beta   90.00
_cell.angle_gamma   90.00
#
_symmetry.space_group_name_H-M   'P 1'
#
loop_
_entity.id
_entity.type
_entity.pdbx_description
1 polymer ?
#
loop_
_entity_poly.entity_id
_entity_poly.type
_entity_poly.pdbx_seq_one_letter_code
_entity_poly.pdbx_strand_id
1 'polypeptide(L)'
;MFYISEEELKFKKDTNPEYFDKKLNHIFMKELFNLKNIYPFHDFVQITRNATLYFLNRTYLDETVVFFEDCSILKINFIDDGFEWSEHYDSEISTAFYYGRYSIRI
;
A
#
# COMPACT_ATOMS: atom_id res chain seq x y z
N MET A 1 -6.02 7.31 -15.15
CA MET A 1 -5.07 6.55 -14.33
C MET A 1 -5.40 6.86 -12.89
N PHE A 2 -5.85 5.86 -12.12
CA PHE A 2 -6.22 6.06 -10.71
C PHE A 2 -4.95 6.02 -9.86
N TYR A 3 -4.71 7.08 -9.10
CA TYR A 3 -3.60 7.22 -8.18
C TYR A 3 -4.14 7.80 -6.89
N ILE A 4 -3.87 7.14 -5.78
CA ILE A 4 -4.14 7.65 -4.43
C ILE A 4 -2.80 8.11 -3.91
N SER A 5 -2.62 9.40 -3.68
CA SER A 5 -1.37 9.91 -3.15
C SER A 5 -1.25 9.68 -1.66
N GLU A 6 -0.03 9.68 -1.15
CA GLU A 6 0.20 9.58 0.28
C GLU A 6 -0.34 10.79 1.05
N GLU A 7 -0.29 11.98 0.45
CA GLU A 7 -0.94 13.19 0.97
C GLU A 7 -2.46 13.02 1.07
N GLU A 8 -3.09 12.37 0.08
CA GLU A 8 -4.52 12.08 0.11
C GLU A 8 -4.86 11.07 1.22
N LEU A 9 -4.03 10.04 1.43
CA LEU A 9 -4.21 9.08 2.52
C LEU A 9 -4.13 9.77 3.89
N LYS A 10 -3.16 10.67 4.08
CA LYS A 10 -3.02 11.47 5.30
C LYS A 10 -4.19 12.41 5.50
N PHE A 11 -4.61 13.12 4.45
CA PHE A 11 -5.78 13.98 4.51
C PHE A 11 -7.03 13.19 4.91
N LYS A 12 -7.25 12.01 4.33
CA LYS A 12 -8.36 11.11 4.71
C LYS A 12 -8.23 10.62 6.14
N LYS A 13 -7.02 10.30 6.59
CA LYS A 13 -6.75 9.97 7.99
C LYS A 13 -7.16 11.10 8.93
N ASP A 14 -6.81 12.33 8.59
CA ASP A 14 -7.03 13.52 9.43
C ASP A 14 -8.47 14.05 9.38
N THR A 15 -9.28 13.60 8.42
CA THR A 15 -10.65 14.09 8.22
C THR A 15 -11.73 13.04 8.44
N ASN A 16 -11.42 11.75 8.33
CA ASN A 16 -12.36 10.67 8.52
C ASN A 16 -12.18 10.01 9.91
N PRO A 17 -13.20 10.07 10.79
CA PRO A 17 -13.15 9.43 12.10
C PRO A 17 -12.85 7.92 12.05
N GLU A 18 -13.22 7.23 10.98
CA GLU A 18 -12.92 5.79 10.84
C GLU A 18 -11.42 5.50 10.63
N TYR A 19 -10.65 6.51 10.25
CA TYR A 19 -9.24 6.36 9.86
C TYR A 19 -8.25 6.91 10.89
N PHE A 20 -8.70 7.66 11.91
CA PHE A 20 -7.81 8.31 12.88
C PHE A 20 -6.77 7.35 13.50
N ASP A 21 -7.22 6.17 13.93
CA ASP A 21 -6.34 5.18 14.57
C ASP A 21 -5.75 4.15 13.59
N LYS A 22 -5.95 4.34 12.28
CA LYS A 22 -5.49 3.42 11.24
C LYS A 22 -4.15 3.87 10.67
N LYS A 23 -3.39 2.89 10.19
CA LYS A 23 -2.12 3.08 9.46
C LYS A 23 -2.37 3.29 7.97
N LEU A 24 -1.44 3.95 7.29
CA LEU A 24 -1.60 4.36 5.90
C LEU A 24 -1.77 3.16 4.96
N ASN A 25 -1.08 2.04 5.21
CA ASN A 25 -1.27 0.79 4.45
C ASN A 25 -2.72 0.28 4.48
N HIS A 26 -3.38 0.34 5.64
CA HIS A 26 -4.75 -0.10 5.85
C HIS A 26 -5.74 0.84 5.15
N ILE A 27 -5.53 2.15 5.29
CA ILE A 27 -6.34 3.17 4.64
C ILE A 27 -6.23 3.02 3.11
N PHE A 28 -5.02 2.82 2.60
CA PHE A 28 -4.78 2.59 1.18
C PHE A 28 -5.59 1.41 0.64
N MET A 29 -5.52 0.24 1.30
CA MET A 29 -6.26 -0.94 0.85
C MET A 29 -7.77 -0.72 0.94
N LYS A 30 -8.28 -0.10 2.01
CA LYS A 30 -9.70 0.18 2.16
C LYS A 30 -10.21 1.12 1.06
N GLU A 31 -9.47 2.17 0.75
CA GLU A 31 -9.80 3.08 -0.36
C GLU A 31 -9.74 2.39 -1.73
N LEU A 32 -8.74 1.52 -1.94
CA LEU A 32 -8.63 0.74 -3.17
C LEU A 32 -9.83 -0.20 -3.38
N PHE A 33 -10.32 -0.86 -2.33
CA PHE A 33 -11.53 -1.68 -2.38
C PHE A 33 -12.81 -0.85 -2.50
N ASN A 34 -12.88 0.31 -1.87
CA ASN A 34 -14.00 1.24 -2.06
C ASN A 34 -14.10 1.66 -3.53
N LEU A 35 -12.97 1.96 -4.18
CA LEU A 35 -12.92 2.27 -5.62
C LEU A 35 -13.43 1.10 -6.46
N LYS A 36 -13.05 -0.14 -6.12
CA LYS A 36 -13.55 -1.35 -6.80
C LYS A 36 -15.08 -1.48 -6.73
N ASN A 37 -15.68 -1.07 -5.62
CA ASN A 37 -17.12 -1.15 -5.43
C ASN A 37 -17.87 -0.02 -6.17
N ILE A 38 -17.24 1.15 -6.31
CA ILE A 38 -17.83 2.32 -6.99
C ILE A 38 -17.73 2.18 -8.51
N TYR A 39 -16.64 1.60 -9.01
CA TYR A 39 -16.37 1.50 -10.45
C TYR A 39 -16.23 0.03 -10.89
N PRO A 40 -16.92 -0.39 -11.97
CA PRO A 40 -16.78 -1.73 -12.52
C PRO A 40 -15.45 -1.84 -13.28
N PHE A 41 -14.36 -2.11 -12.56
CA PHE A 41 -13.07 -2.36 -13.18
C PHE A 41 -13.02 -3.75 -13.82
N HIS A 42 -12.62 -3.80 -15.09
CA HIS A 42 -12.36 -5.07 -15.77
C HIS A 42 -11.10 -5.78 -15.25
N ASP A 43 -10.11 -5.03 -14.77
CA ASP A 43 -8.84 -5.57 -14.29
C ASP A 43 -8.37 -4.83 -13.02
N PHE A 44 -8.86 -5.32 -11.87
CA PHE A 44 -8.51 -4.76 -10.57
C PHE A 44 -7.06 -5.08 -10.16
N VAL A 45 -6.50 -6.18 -10.66
CA VAL A 45 -5.11 -6.58 -10.41
C VAL A 45 -4.16 -5.55 -11.02
N GLN A 46 -4.37 -5.19 -12.29
CA GLN A 46 -3.53 -4.21 -12.96
C GLN A 46 -3.65 -2.81 -12.34
N ILE A 47 -4.84 -2.42 -11.87
CA ILE A 47 -5.03 -1.14 -11.16
C ILE A 47 -4.24 -1.14 -9.85
N THR A 48 -4.31 -2.23 -9.09
CA THR A 48 -3.56 -2.38 -7.83
C THR A 48 -2.06 -2.30 -8.09
N ARG A 49 -1.56 -3.05 -9.09
CA ARG A 49 -0.16 -2.97 -9.53
C ARG A 49 0.24 -1.53 -9.86
N ASN A 50 -0.52 -0.85 -10.71
CA ASN A 50 -0.22 0.52 -11.11
C ASN A 50 -0.27 1.51 -9.94
N ALA A 51 -1.24 1.38 -9.03
CA ALA A 51 -1.37 2.26 -7.87
C ALA A 51 -0.16 2.13 -6.92
N THR A 52 0.33 0.91 -6.71
CA THR A 52 1.51 0.69 -5.85
C THR A 52 2.82 1.19 -6.43
N LEU A 53 2.93 1.39 -7.75
CA LEU A 53 4.13 1.93 -8.41
C LEU A 53 4.45 3.37 -8.04
N TYR A 54 3.47 4.12 -7.52
CA TYR A 54 3.66 5.52 -7.16
C TYR A 54 4.19 5.74 -5.74
N PHE A 55 4.26 4.67 -4.95
CA PHE A 55 4.81 4.70 -3.60
C PHE A 55 6.24 4.20 -3.61
N LEU A 56 6.97 4.46 -2.53
CA LEU A 56 8.23 3.77 -2.29
C LEU A 56 7.95 2.26 -2.20
N ASN A 57 8.47 1.49 -3.15
CA ASN A 57 8.17 0.07 -3.22
C ASN A 57 9.39 -0.78 -3.62
N ARG A 58 9.23 -2.10 -3.46
CA ARG A 58 10.06 -3.13 -4.08
C ARG A 58 9.16 -4.11 -4.79
N THR A 59 9.33 -4.21 -6.09
CA THR A 59 8.57 -5.14 -6.93
C THR A 59 9.48 -6.31 -7.33
N TYR A 60 9.04 -7.50 -6.98
CA TYR A 60 9.49 -8.79 -7.50
C TYR A 60 8.43 -9.32 -8.47
N LEU A 61 8.75 -10.35 -9.27
CA LEU A 61 7.89 -10.91 -10.32
C LEU A 61 6.39 -10.87 -9.99
N ASP A 62 6.04 -11.51 -8.88
CA ASP A 62 4.65 -11.66 -8.43
C ASP A 62 4.38 -10.96 -7.10
N GLU A 63 5.34 -10.21 -6.53
CA GLU A 63 5.18 -9.59 -5.22
C GLU A 63 5.56 -8.11 -5.25
N THR A 64 4.72 -7.24 -4.69
CA THR A 64 5.08 -5.85 -4.40
C THR A 64 5.05 -5.59 -2.90
N VAL A 65 6.14 -5.05 -2.37
CA VAL A 65 6.23 -4.52 -1.01
C VAL A 65 6.21 -3.00 -1.07
N VAL A 66 5.23 -2.36 -0.45
CA VAL A 66 5.05 -0.91 -0.40
C VAL A 66 5.38 -0.38 1.00
N PHE A 67 6.15 0.68 1.06
CA PHE A 67 6.57 1.36 2.28
C PHE A 67 5.87 2.72 2.37
N PHE A 68 5.21 2.98 3.49
CA PHE A 68 4.54 4.25 3.79
C PHE A 68 5.35 5.06 4.82
N GLU A 69 5.18 6.38 4.83
CA GLU A 69 5.89 7.30 5.73
C GLU A 69 5.53 7.13 7.22
N ASP A 70 4.39 6.50 7.52
CA ASP A 70 4.00 6.18 8.91
C ASP A 70 4.60 4.85 9.44
N CYS A 71 5.65 4.38 8.76
CA CYS A 71 6.36 3.13 8.96
C CYS A 71 5.48 1.88 8.81
N SER A 72 4.30 1.99 8.18
CA SER A 72 3.51 0.82 7.82
C SER A 72 4.00 0.23 6.50
N ILE A 73 3.92 -1.09 6.39
CA ILE A 73 4.31 -1.82 5.18
C ILE A 73 3.11 -2.60 4.67
N LEU A 74 2.95 -2.61 3.35
CA LEU A 74 1.96 -3.42 2.66
C LEU A 74 2.68 -4.39 1.72
N LYS A 75 2.50 -5.69 1.96
CA LYS A 75 2.99 -6.73 1.06
C LYS A 75 1.81 -7.25 0.24
N ILE A 76 1.92 -7.22 -1.07
CA ILE A 76 0.92 -7.69 -2.03
C ILE A 76 1.54 -8.81 -2.86
N ASN A 77 0.89 -9.96 -2.91
CA ASN A 77 1.26 -11.10 -3.74
C ASN A 77 0.21 -11.28 -4.84
N PHE A 78 0.60 -11.09 -6.09
CA PHE A 78 -0.24 -11.23 -7.27
C PHE A 78 -0.28 -12.70 -7.71
N ILE A 79 -1.49 -13.23 -7.86
CA ILE A 79 -1.75 -14.61 -8.30
C ILE A 79 -2.57 -14.56 -9.60
N ASP A 80 -2.67 -15.68 -10.31
CA ASP A 80 -3.30 -15.72 -11.64
C ASP A 80 -4.73 -15.13 -11.67
N ASP A 81 -5.52 -15.35 -10.61
CA ASP A 81 -6.91 -14.89 -10.50
C ASP A 81 -7.11 -13.68 -9.57
N GLY A 82 -6.04 -13.01 -9.12
CA GLY A 82 -6.19 -11.92 -8.15
C GLY A 82 -4.90 -11.49 -7.44
N PHE A 83 -5.05 -11.12 -6.17
CA PHE A 83 -3.93 -10.87 -5.29
C PHE A 83 -4.31 -11.12 -3.83
N GLU A 84 -3.31 -11.48 -3.04
CA GLU A 84 -3.36 -11.53 -1.59
C GLU A 84 -2.55 -10.37 -1.03
N TRP A 85 -2.92 -9.85 0.15
CA TRP A 85 -2.15 -8.80 0.80
C TRP A 85 -2.02 -9.05 2.29
N SER A 86 -0.96 -8.49 2.87
CA SER A 86 -0.71 -8.50 4.30
C SER A 86 -0.17 -7.15 4.74
N GLU A 87 -0.66 -6.69 5.89
CA GLU A 87 -0.24 -5.47 6.56
C GLU A 87 0.83 -5.82 7.58
N HIS A 88 1.94 -5.08 7.59
CA HIS A 88 3.02 -5.26 8.56
C HIS A 88 3.35 -3.92 9.21
N TYR A 89 3.70 -3.96 10.49
CA TYR A 89 3.99 -2.78 11.30
C TYR A 89 5.40 -2.86 11.90
N ASP A 90 6.01 -1.71 12.19
CA ASP A 90 7.39 -1.58 12.71
C ASP A 90 7.69 -2.51 13.91
N SER A 91 6.69 -2.83 14.74
CA SER A 91 6.82 -3.75 15.88
C SER A 91 6.94 -5.24 15.51
N GLU A 92 6.64 -5.61 14.27
CA GLU A 92 6.56 -6.99 13.78
C GLU A 92 7.67 -7.34 12.79
N ILE A 93 8.43 -6.34 12.35
CA ILE A 93 9.43 -6.46 11.30
C ILE A 93 10.80 -6.68 11.95
N SER A 94 11.23 -7.94 12.04
CA SER A 94 12.61 -8.26 12.39
C SER A 94 13.56 -7.66 11.33
N THR A 95 14.77 -7.30 11.76
CA THR A 95 15.85 -6.66 10.99
C THR A 95 16.22 -7.32 9.65
N ALA A 96 15.66 -8.48 9.31
CA ALA A 96 15.83 -9.18 8.04
C ALA A 96 15.27 -8.45 6.81
N PHE A 97 14.31 -7.52 6.96
CA PHE A 97 13.82 -6.70 5.84
C PHE A 97 14.78 -5.57 5.44
N TYR A 98 15.81 -5.29 6.25
CA TYR A 98 16.71 -4.14 6.08
C TYR A 98 17.98 -4.40 5.25
N TYR A 99 18.15 -5.58 4.62
CA TYR A 99 19.31 -5.86 3.76
C TYR A 99 19.27 -5.17 2.37
N GLY A 100 18.78 -3.93 2.30
CA GLY A 100 19.05 -3.03 1.19
C GLY A 100 19.69 -1.75 1.70
N ARG A 101 20.62 -1.17 0.93
CA ARG A 101 21.21 0.14 1.27
C ARG A 101 20.10 1.20 1.24
N TYR A 102 19.75 1.72 2.42
CA TYR A 102 18.96 2.94 2.55
C TYR A 102 19.93 4.09 2.80
N SER A 103 20.00 5.03 1.86
CA SER A 103 20.65 6.32 2.07
C SER A 103 19.58 7.35 2.40
N ILE A 104 19.45 7.71 3.67
CA ILE A 104 18.69 8.89 4.10
C ILE A 104 19.67 10.05 4.10
N ARG A 105 19.35 11.12 3.36
CA ARG A 105 20.08 12.39 3.44
C ARG A 105 19.39 13.24 4.49
N ILE A 106 20.04 13.40 5.65
CA ILE A 106 19.66 14.34 6.72
C ILE A 106 20.19 15.72 6.35
#